data_AF-A0A836VUW8-F1
#
_entry.id   AF-A0A836VUW8-F1
#
_cell.length_a   1.000
_cell.length_b   1.000
_cell.length_c   1.000
_cell.angle_alpha   90.00
_cell.angle_beta   90.00
_cell.angle_gamma   90.00
#
_symmetry.space_group_name_H-M   'P 1'
#
loop_
_entity.id
_entity.type
_entity.pdbx_description
1 polymer ?
#
loop_
_entity_poly.entity_id
_entity_poly.type
_entity_poly.pdbx_seq_one_letter_code
_entity_poly.pdbx_strand_id
1 'polypeptide(L)'
;NVVALLDAGNTIPFITRYRKERTGGLDEETIRQIQQRVASLRALAERRRTVLRSIAAQGRLTQELRAAIEAADTLKRIEDLYLPYKPKKRTLATVARDRGLEPLALAVWNDADWARDLEQAARALIDPEKELHSVEDVLVGVGHIIAENLAEDADVRESVRAVVWKTGRLIGSKVDGVPDEKAQPFRDYFEYKEKLGRVPPHRVLALNRGERVGALKVRLEIDQGAAREAIFAHLPGPDHSHAERLRNYALDGLNRLLLPSLEREVRRELSERAEEHATRVFARNLRSLLLQPPVRGQRVLAIDPGFRTGCKLAALDQFGNVLAHAVIYPHEGHGRRQEAKQTLARLIQQHALTVVAIGNGTACRQTEELVAELIGE
;
A
#
# COMPACT_ATOMS: atom_id res chain seq x y z
N ASN A 1 -23.30 16.16 -17.29
CA ASN A 1 -22.70 17.51 -17.42
C ASN A 1 -21.26 17.60 -16.93
N VAL A 2 -20.95 17.34 -15.66
CA VAL A 2 -19.57 17.44 -15.13
C VAL A 2 -18.59 16.51 -15.86
N VAL A 3 -18.97 15.25 -16.06
CA VAL A 3 -18.12 14.26 -16.76
C VAL A 3 -17.74 14.73 -18.17
N ALA A 4 -18.71 15.21 -18.95
CA ALA A 4 -18.45 15.74 -20.29
C ALA A 4 -17.50 16.95 -20.28
N LEU A 5 -17.57 17.81 -19.25
CA LEU A 5 -16.63 18.92 -19.09
C LEU A 5 -15.21 18.43 -18.78
N LEU A 6 -15.07 17.44 -17.90
CA LEU A 6 -13.78 16.83 -17.58
C LEU A 6 -13.17 16.13 -18.81
N ASP A 7 -13.98 15.42 -19.59
CA ASP A 7 -13.54 14.72 -20.80
C ASP A 7 -13.11 15.68 -21.91
N ALA A 8 -13.72 16.86 -21.97
CA ALA A 8 -13.29 17.94 -22.85
C ALA A 8 -12.01 18.65 -22.38
N GLY A 9 -11.32 18.13 -21.35
CA GLY A 9 -10.04 18.65 -20.87
C GLY A 9 -10.15 19.89 -19.96
N ASN A 10 -11.35 20.27 -19.51
CA ASN A 10 -11.51 21.41 -18.62
C ASN A 10 -10.95 21.10 -17.23
N THR A 11 -10.18 22.05 -16.67
CA THR A 11 -9.64 21.91 -15.30
C THR A 11 -10.73 22.17 -14.25
N ILE A 12 -10.57 21.60 -13.06
CA ILE A 12 -11.55 21.81 -11.97
C ILE A 12 -11.74 23.31 -11.64
N PRO A 13 -10.67 24.13 -11.50
CA PRO A 13 -10.83 25.57 -11.27
C PRO A 13 -11.57 26.29 -12.40
N PHE A 14 -11.39 25.85 -13.65
CA PHE A 14 -12.12 26.41 -14.78
C PHE A 14 -13.61 26.06 -14.70
N ILE A 15 -13.94 24.81 -14.38
CA ILE A 15 -15.33 24.35 -14.27
C ILE A 15 -16.05 25.09 -13.14
N THR A 16 -15.45 25.18 -11.95
CA THR A 16 -16.06 25.83 -10.79
C THR A 16 -16.28 27.32 -11.01
N ARG A 17 -15.37 27.99 -11.72
CA ARG A 17 -15.43 29.43 -11.97
C ARG A 17 -16.31 29.82 -13.16
N TYR A 18 -16.25 29.07 -14.26
CA TYR A 18 -16.82 29.49 -15.55
C TYR A 18 -17.91 28.56 -16.10
N ARG A 19 -18.23 27.45 -15.40
CA ARG A 19 -19.27 26.49 -15.83
C ARG A 19 -20.28 26.20 -14.72
N LYS A 20 -20.44 27.14 -13.77
CA LYS A 20 -21.28 27.01 -12.58
C LYS A 20 -22.73 26.62 -12.89
N GLU A 21 -23.35 27.27 -13.86
CA GLU A 21 -24.74 26.96 -14.25
C GLU A 21 -24.87 25.54 -14.82
N ARG A 22 -23.90 25.13 -15.66
CA ARG A 22 -23.89 23.80 -16.28
C ARG A 22 -23.64 22.67 -15.29
N THR A 23 -22.97 22.96 -14.17
CA THR A 23 -22.75 22.02 -13.07
C THR A 23 -23.79 22.12 -11.95
N GLY A 24 -24.72 23.10 -11.98
CA GLY A 24 -25.67 23.32 -10.90
C GLY A 24 -25.02 23.89 -9.63
N GLY A 25 -23.89 24.58 -9.76
CA GLY A 25 -23.23 25.24 -8.62
C GLY A 25 -22.30 24.36 -7.78
N LEU A 26 -21.95 23.16 -8.25
CA LEU A 26 -21.03 22.27 -7.54
C LEU A 26 -19.67 22.94 -7.23
N ASP A 27 -19.17 22.70 -6.03
CA ASP A 27 -17.87 23.18 -5.58
C ASP A 27 -16.70 22.34 -6.10
N GLU A 28 -15.49 22.82 -5.82
CA GLU A 28 -14.24 22.17 -6.26
C GLU A 28 -14.07 20.77 -5.66
N GLU A 29 -14.45 20.58 -4.39
CA GLU A 29 -14.28 19.31 -3.69
C GLU A 29 -15.19 18.23 -4.31
N THR A 30 -16.45 18.57 -4.55
CA THR A 30 -17.42 17.66 -5.15
C THR A 30 -17.03 17.29 -6.58
N ILE A 31 -16.56 18.25 -7.40
CA ILE A 31 -16.10 17.97 -8.76
C ILE A 31 -14.85 17.07 -8.73
N ARG A 32 -13.95 17.25 -7.76
CA ARG A 32 -12.77 16.39 -7.57
C ARG A 32 -13.16 14.96 -7.20
N GLN A 33 -14.14 14.78 -6.31
CA GLN A 33 -14.70 13.46 -5.97
C GLN A 33 -15.34 12.79 -7.19
N ILE A 34 -16.11 13.54 -8.00
CA ILE A 34 -16.67 13.04 -9.27
C ILE A 34 -15.55 12.59 -10.20
N GLN A 35 -14.51 13.41 -10.40
CA GLN A 35 -13.37 13.06 -11.26
C GLN A 35 -12.70 11.75 -10.82
N GLN A 36 -12.42 11.61 -9.52
CA GLN A 36 -11.84 10.39 -8.96
C GLN A 36 -12.75 9.17 -9.13
N ARG A 37 -14.05 9.32 -8.86
CA ARG A 37 -15.02 8.23 -9.02
C ARG A 37 -15.14 7.79 -10.48
N VAL A 38 -15.25 8.75 -11.41
CA VAL A 38 -15.28 8.47 -12.86
C VAL A 38 -14.02 7.74 -13.30
N ALA A 39 -12.83 8.19 -12.87
CA ALA A 39 -11.58 7.52 -13.18
C ALA A 39 -11.57 6.08 -12.65
N SER A 40 -12.01 5.84 -11.41
CA SER A 40 -12.10 4.50 -10.84
C SER A 40 -13.07 3.58 -11.60
N LEU A 41 -14.24 4.10 -12.00
CA LEU A 41 -15.24 3.32 -12.75
C LEU A 41 -14.76 3.00 -14.16
N ARG A 42 -14.04 3.92 -14.81
CA ARG A 42 -13.39 3.67 -16.10
C ARG A 42 -12.31 2.61 -15.99
N ALA A 43 -11.46 2.69 -14.98
CA ALA A 43 -10.44 1.68 -14.72
C ALA A 43 -11.07 0.29 -14.48
N LEU A 44 -12.16 0.22 -13.73
CA LEU A 44 -12.93 -1.01 -13.52
C LEU A 44 -13.48 -1.57 -14.84
N ALA A 45 -14.14 -0.74 -15.66
CA ALA A 45 -14.71 -1.14 -16.94
C ALA A 45 -13.63 -1.61 -17.94
N GLU A 46 -12.52 -0.89 -18.02
CA GLU A 46 -11.37 -1.27 -18.87
C GLU A 46 -10.75 -2.59 -18.43
N ARG A 47 -10.59 -2.77 -17.11
CA ARG A 47 -10.04 -4.00 -16.57
C ARG A 47 -10.97 -5.19 -16.84
N ARG A 48 -12.27 -5.02 -16.62
CA ARG A 48 -13.31 -6.00 -16.94
C ARG A 48 -13.22 -6.46 -18.40
N ARG A 49 -13.17 -5.51 -19.34
CA ARG A 49 -13.04 -5.79 -20.79
C ARG A 49 -11.77 -6.55 -21.12
N THR A 50 -10.66 -6.21 -20.46
CA THR A 50 -9.37 -6.87 -20.69
C THR A 50 -9.38 -8.31 -20.17
N VAL A 51 -9.94 -8.53 -18.98
CA VAL A 51 -10.08 -9.87 -18.38
C VAL A 51 -10.99 -10.75 -19.23
N LEU A 52 -12.18 -10.26 -19.61
CA LEU A 52 -13.10 -11.03 -20.46
C LEU A 52 -12.46 -11.45 -21.78
N ARG A 53 -11.73 -10.54 -22.45
CA ARG A 53 -11.00 -10.87 -23.68
C ARG A 53 -9.90 -11.90 -23.46
N SER A 54 -9.14 -11.79 -22.37
CA SER A 54 -8.08 -12.74 -22.03
C SER A 54 -8.62 -14.16 -21.83
N ILE A 55 -9.71 -14.30 -21.07
CA ILE A 55 -10.34 -15.60 -20.78
C ILE A 55 -11.00 -16.17 -22.05
N ALA A 56 -11.67 -15.32 -22.84
CA ALA A 56 -12.27 -15.73 -24.11
C ALA A 56 -11.23 -16.25 -25.11
N ALA A 57 -10.05 -15.61 -25.19
CA ALA A 57 -8.96 -16.05 -26.05
C ALA A 57 -8.40 -17.43 -25.65
N GLN A 58 -8.58 -17.85 -24.39
CA GLN A 58 -8.20 -19.18 -23.90
C GLN A 58 -9.31 -20.24 -24.13
N GLY A 59 -10.48 -19.84 -24.65
CA GLY A 59 -11.63 -20.74 -24.83
C GLY A 59 -12.29 -21.18 -23.52
N ARG A 60 -12.03 -20.49 -22.41
CA ARG A 60 -12.49 -20.86 -21.05
C ARG A 60 -13.59 -19.96 -20.50
N LEU A 61 -14.12 -19.02 -21.29
CA LEU A 61 -15.14 -18.08 -20.84
C LEU A 61 -16.54 -18.70 -20.86
N THR A 62 -17.02 -19.17 -19.72
CA THR A 62 -18.41 -19.65 -19.57
C THR A 62 -19.39 -18.50 -19.38
N GLN A 63 -20.68 -18.76 -19.54
CA GLN A 63 -21.73 -17.76 -19.34
C GLN A 63 -21.81 -17.30 -17.88
N GLU A 64 -21.63 -18.22 -16.93
CA GLU A 64 -21.64 -17.97 -15.49
C GLU A 64 -20.45 -17.10 -15.09
N LEU A 65 -19.25 -17.43 -15.57
CA LEU A 65 -18.05 -16.65 -15.32
C LEU A 65 -18.14 -15.24 -15.92
N ARG A 66 -18.70 -15.13 -17.12
CA ARG A 66 -18.96 -13.83 -17.76
C ARG A 66 -19.89 -12.98 -16.90
N ALA A 67 -21.02 -13.54 -16.47
CA ALA A 67 -21.97 -12.85 -15.61
C ALA A 67 -21.34 -12.40 -14.29
N ALA A 68 -20.53 -13.26 -13.65
CA ALA A 68 -19.81 -12.93 -12.42
C ALA A 68 -18.81 -11.77 -12.61
N ILE A 69 -18.06 -11.74 -13.72
CA ILE A 69 -17.12 -10.66 -14.04
C ILE A 69 -17.85 -9.35 -14.37
N GLU A 70 -18.99 -9.43 -15.06
CA GLU A 70 -19.83 -8.27 -15.38
C GLU A 70 -20.46 -7.66 -14.13
N ALA A 71 -20.91 -8.48 -13.19
CA ALA A 71 -21.49 -8.06 -11.91
C ALA A 71 -20.45 -7.61 -10.86
N ALA A 72 -19.16 -7.83 -11.08
CA ALA A 72 -18.13 -7.46 -10.11
C ALA A 72 -17.99 -5.93 -9.96
N ASP A 73 -18.20 -5.45 -8.73
CA ASP A 73 -18.19 -4.02 -8.36
C ASP A 73 -16.81 -3.47 -7.96
N THR A 74 -15.83 -4.35 -7.78
CA THR A 74 -14.48 -3.96 -7.36
C THR A 74 -13.42 -4.57 -8.28
N LEU A 75 -12.31 -3.84 -8.45
CA LEU A 75 -11.15 -4.37 -9.17
C LEU A 75 -10.63 -5.64 -8.52
N LYS A 76 -10.70 -5.73 -7.19
CA LYS A 76 -10.27 -6.90 -6.43
C LYS A 76 -11.07 -8.15 -6.79
N ARG A 77 -12.40 -8.06 -6.84
CA ARG A 77 -13.25 -9.19 -7.26
C ARG A 77 -12.98 -9.63 -8.70
N ILE A 78 -12.75 -8.67 -9.61
CA ILE A 78 -12.35 -8.98 -10.99
C ILE A 78 -11.00 -9.70 -11.02
N GLU A 79 -10.01 -9.26 -10.24
CA GLU A 79 -8.71 -9.93 -10.18
C GLU A 79 -8.80 -11.34 -9.59
N ASP A 80 -9.62 -11.56 -8.56
CA ASP A 80 -9.85 -12.88 -7.98
C ASP A 80 -10.49 -13.82 -9.01
N LEU A 81 -11.54 -13.39 -9.72
CA LEU A 81 -12.19 -14.16 -10.79
C LEU A 81 -11.25 -14.44 -11.97
N TYR A 82 -10.29 -13.55 -12.23
CA TYR A 82 -9.30 -13.73 -13.30
C TYR A 82 -8.12 -14.62 -12.89
N LEU A 83 -7.87 -14.80 -11.59
CA LEU A 83 -6.67 -15.45 -11.07
C LEU A 83 -6.40 -16.85 -11.66
N PRO A 84 -7.40 -17.74 -11.83
CA PRO A 84 -7.18 -19.06 -12.44
C PRO A 84 -6.64 -18.99 -13.88
N TYR A 85 -7.03 -17.95 -14.63
CA TYR A 85 -6.74 -17.77 -16.06
C TYR A 85 -5.52 -16.90 -16.34
N LYS A 86 -4.91 -16.36 -15.29
CA LYS A 86 -3.72 -15.52 -15.42
C LYS A 86 -2.52 -16.42 -15.81
N PRO A 87 -1.68 -16.02 -16.78
CA PRO A 87 -0.46 -16.76 -17.09
C PRO A 87 0.44 -16.90 -15.85
N LYS A 88 0.88 -18.14 -15.57
CA LYS A 88 1.68 -18.49 -14.38
C LYS A 88 2.98 -19.16 -14.75
N LYS A 89 3.95 -19.04 -13.84
CA LYS A 89 5.13 -19.93 -13.85
C LYS A 89 4.65 -21.36 -13.58
N ARG A 90 5.38 -22.35 -14.09
CA ARG A 90 5.07 -23.77 -13.92
C ARG A 90 4.91 -24.12 -12.43
N THR A 91 3.67 -24.37 -11.99
CA THR A 91 3.33 -24.73 -10.60
C THR A 91 3.25 -26.25 -10.44
N LEU A 92 3.26 -26.76 -9.21
CA LEU A 92 3.05 -28.19 -8.94
C LEU A 92 1.73 -28.70 -9.51
N ALA A 93 0.67 -27.89 -9.45
CA ALA A 93 -0.62 -28.21 -10.07
C ALA A 93 -0.53 -28.19 -11.59
N THR A 94 0.19 -27.23 -12.20
CA THR A 94 0.42 -27.22 -13.65
C THR A 94 1.16 -28.49 -14.09
N VAL A 95 2.21 -28.90 -13.36
CA VAL A 95 2.92 -30.15 -13.61
C VAL A 95 1.98 -31.36 -13.49
N ALA A 96 1.13 -31.40 -12.48
CA ALA A 96 0.14 -32.47 -12.33
C ALA A 96 -0.90 -32.49 -13.48
N ARG A 97 -1.34 -31.32 -13.97
CA ARG A 97 -2.21 -31.21 -15.16
C ARG A 97 -1.49 -31.68 -16.42
N ASP A 98 -0.21 -31.31 -16.62
CA ASP A 98 0.63 -31.78 -17.74
C ASP A 98 0.77 -33.31 -17.73
N ARG A 99 0.81 -33.92 -16.54
CA ARG A 99 0.84 -35.38 -16.34
C ARG A 99 -0.54 -36.04 -16.48
N GLY A 100 -1.58 -35.29 -16.84
CA GLY A 100 -2.92 -35.82 -17.12
C GLY A 100 -3.75 -36.15 -15.87
N LEU A 101 -3.44 -35.55 -14.70
CA LEU A 101 -4.15 -35.83 -13.45
C LEU A 101 -5.42 -34.98 -13.24
N GLU A 102 -5.68 -34.00 -14.10
CA GLU A 102 -6.85 -33.12 -13.99
C GLU A 102 -8.21 -33.86 -14.01
N PRO A 103 -8.44 -34.88 -14.86
CA PRO A 103 -9.69 -35.63 -14.85
C PRO A 103 -9.96 -36.34 -13.52
N LEU A 104 -8.92 -36.89 -12.87
CA LEU A 104 -9.07 -37.53 -11.56
C LEU A 104 -9.34 -36.49 -10.47
N ALA A 105 -8.66 -35.35 -10.49
CA ALA A 105 -8.94 -34.27 -9.54
C ALA A 105 -10.38 -33.75 -9.65
N LEU A 106 -10.90 -33.60 -10.88
CA LEU A 106 -12.30 -33.20 -11.11
C LEU A 106 -13.29 -34.29 -10.64
N ALA A 107 -12.96 -35.56 -10.85
CA ALA A 107 -13.80 -36.67 -10.42
C ALA A 107 -13.85 -36.81 -8.89
N VAL A 108 -12.70 -36.62 -8.22
CA VAL A 108 -12.62 -36.57 -6.75
C VAL A 108 -13.41 -35.40 -6.20
N TRP A 109 -13.42 -34.25 -6.87
CA TRP A 109 -14.17 -33.07 -6.43
C TRP A 109 -15.70 -33.21 -6.57
N ASN A 110 -16.15 -33.90 -7.63
CA ASN A 110 -17.57 -34.05 -7.96
C ASN A 110 -18.18 -35.37 -7.47
N ASP A 111 -17.48 -36.10 -6.59
CA ASP A 111 -17.89 -37.41 -6.08
C ASP A 111 -18.26 -38.43 -7.17
N ALA A 112 -17.48 -38.48 -8.26
CA ALA A 112 -17.79 -39.35 -9.39
C ALA A 112 -17.63 -40.83 -9.01
N ASP A 113 -18.57 -41.68 -9.44
CA ASP A 113 -18.61 -43.10 -9.06
C ASP A 113 -17.31 -43.86 -9.34
N TRP A 114 -16.64 -43.55 -10.46
CA TRP A 114 -15.39 -44.22 -10.85
C TRP A 114 -14.18 -43.80 -9.99
N ALA A 115 -14.27 -42.69 -9.26
CA ALA A 115 -13.23 -42.21 -8.36
C ALA A 115 -13.44 -42.66 -6.90
N ARG A 116 -14.58 -43.30 -6.57
CA ARG A 116 -14.89 -43.73 -5.20
C ARG A 116 -13.80 -44.63 -4.59
N ASP A 117 -13.30 -45.60 -5.37
CA ASP A 117 -12.05 -46.30 -5.03
C ASP A 117 -10.87 -45.50 -5.61
N LEU A 118 -10.47 -44.48 -4.86
CA LEU A 118 -9.43 -43.54 -5.28
C LEU A 118 -8.06 -44.22 -5.44
N GLU A 119 -7.77 -45.26 -4.67
CA GLU A 119 -6.52 -46.00 -4.83
C GLU A 119 -6.51 -46.77 -6.15
N GLN A 120 -7.60 -47.47 -6.49
CA GLN A 120 -7.72 -48.16 -7.76
C GLN A 120 -7.66 -47.18 -8.94
N ALA A 121 -8.40 -46.07 -8.86
CA ALA A 121 -8.35 -45.02 -9.88
C ALA A 121 -6.94 -44.44 -10.05
N ALA A 122 -6.21 -44.22 -8.95
CA ALA A 122 -4.83 -43.74 -8.99
C ALA A 122 -3.84 -44.78 -9.55
N ARG A 123 -4.02 -46.07 -9.23
CA ARG A 123 -3.19 -47.17 -9.80
C ARG A 123 -3.29 -47.20 -11.32
N ALA A 124 -4.47 -46.93 -11.88
CA ALA A 124 -4.68 -46.89 -13.33
C ALA A 124 -3.97 -45.72 -14.05
N LEU A 125 -3.48 -44.73 -13.29
CA LEU A 125 -2.77 -43.56 -13.83
C LEU A 125 -1.26 -43.59 -13.59
N ILE A 126 -0.72 -44.68 -13.03
CA ILE A 126 0.73 -44.87 -12.88
C ILE A 126 1.33 -44.97 -14.29
N ASP A 127 2.28 -44.09 -14.55
CA ASP A 127 2.88 -43.90 -15.86
C ASP A 127 4.30 -43.34 -15.67
N PRO A 128 5.35 -44.20 -15.74
CA PRO A 128 6.73 -43.78 -15.57
C PRO A 128 7.19 -42.74 -16.59
N GLU A 129 6.61 -42.69 -17.80
CA GLU A 129 6.94 -41.68 -18.81
C GLU A 129 6.45 -40.28 -18.40
N LYS A 130 5.40 -40.24 -17.58
CA LYS A 130 4.88 -39.02 -16.95
C LYS A 130 5.45 -38.77 -15.56
N GLU A 131 6.49 -39.50 -15.14
CA GLU A 131 7.09 -39.41 -13.81
C GLU A 131 6.07 -39.68 -12.68
N LEU A 132 5.12 -40.60 -12.93
CA LEU A 132 4.15 -41.10 -11.96
C LEU A 132 4.51 -42.55 -11.62
N HIS A 133 5.33 -42.75 -10.60
CA HIS A 133 5.91 -44.06 -10.28
C HIS A 133 5.08 -44.85 -9.26
N SER A 134 4.17 -44.19 -8.55
CA SER A 134 3.39 -44.78 -7.47
C SER A 134 2.00 -44.16 -7.36
N VAL A 135 1.12 -44.84 -6.62
CA VAL A 135 -0.20 -44.29 -6.23
C VAL A 135 -0.03 -42.96 -5.50
N GLU A 136 0.96 -42.86 -4.62
CA GLU A 136 1.22 -41.65 -3.86
C GLU A 136 1.56 -40.46 -4.76
N ASP A 137 2.39 -40.67 -5.80
CA ASP A 137 2.72 -39.61 -6.77
C ASP A 137 1.47 -39.05 -7.45
N VAL A 138 0.52 -39.93 -7.79
CA VAL A 138 -0.78 -39.55 -8.38
C VAL A 138 -1.63 -38.78 -7.38
N LEU A 139 -1.78 -39.28 -6.15
CA LEU A 139 -2.61 -38.63 -5.12
C LEU A 139 -2.07 -37.28 -4.68
N VAL A 140 -0.74 -37.14 -4.61
CA VAL A 140 -0.06 -35.85 -4.36
C VAL A 140 -0.32 -34.88 -5.51
N GLY A 141 -0.20 -35.35 -6.76
CA GLY A 141 -0.51 -34.54 -7.94
C GLY A 141 -1.97 -34.06 -7.98
N VAL A 142 -2.92 -34.95 -7.70
CA VAL A 142 -4.35 -34.61 -7.55
C VAL A 142 -4.55 -33.58 -6.44
N GLY A 143 -3.90 -33.78 -5.29
CA GLY A 143 -3.93 -32.86 -4.17
C GLY A 143 -3.44 -31.47 -4.53
N HIS A 144 -2.34 -31.36 -5.29
CA HIS A 144 -1.83 -30.07 -5.76
C HIS A 144 -2.84 -29.32 -6.64
N ILE A 145 -3.55 -30.02 -7.53
CA ILE A 145 -4.57 -29.42 -8.40
C ILE A 145 -5.73 -28.88 -7.55
N ILE A 146 -6.27 -29.69 -6.64
CA ILE A 146 -7.39 -29.30 -5.77
C ILE A 146 -6.99 -28.14 -4.85
N ALA A 147 -5.81 -28.20 -4.25
CA ALA A 147 -5.28 -27.15 -3.37
C ALA A 147 -5.11 -25.82 -4.11
N GLU A 148 -4.62 -25.82 -5.35
CA GLU A 148 -4.49 -24.61 -6.17
C GLU A 148 -5.87 -24.07 -6.58
N ASN A 149 -6.77 -24.93 -7.05
CA ASN A 149 -8.13 -24.52 -7.44
C ASN A 149 -8.86 -23.85 -6.27
N LEU A 150 -8.80 -24.43 -5.07
CA LEU A 150 -9.38 -23.84 -3.86
C LEU A 150 -8.73 -22.51 -3.46
N ALA A 151 -7.39 -22.42 -3.52
CA ALA A 151 -6.68 -21.20 -3.14
C ALA A 151 -6.90 -20.02 -4.11
N GLU A 152 -7.33 -20.33 -5.34
CA GLU A 152 -7.59 -19.35 -6.39
C GLU A 152 -9.08 -19.08 -6.63
N ASP A 153 -9.96 -19.89 -6.06
CA ASP A 153 -11.40 -19.66 -6.12
C ASP A 153 -11.76 -18.32 -5.46
N ALA A 154 -12.56 -17.50 -6.17
CA ALA A 154 -12.84 -16.14 -5.75
C ALA A 154 -13.63 -16.07 -4.44
N ASP A 155 -14.54 -17.01 -4.19
CA ASP A 155 -15.41 -17.03 -3.02
C ASP A 155 -14.68 -17.58 -1.78
N VAL A 156 -13.84 -18.59 -1.98
CA VAL A 156 -12.90 -19.07 -0.95
C VAL A 156 -11.97 -17.94 -0.52
N ARG A 157 -11.35 -17.27 -1.50
CA ARG A 157 -10.44 -16.14 -1.23
C ARG A 157 -11.12 -15.03 -0.47
N GLU A 158 -12.34 -14.65 -0.87
CA GLU A 158 -13.11 -13.61 -0.20
C GLU A 158 -13.44 -13.98 1.25
N SER A 159 -13.86 -15.22 1.49
CA SER A 159 -14.19 -15.73 2.83
C SER A 159 -12.97 -15.74 3.75
N VAL A 160 -11.84 -16.29 3.29
CA VAL A 160 -10.61 -16.32 4.07
C VAL A 160 -10.05 -14.91 4.26
N ARG A 161 -10.10 -14.05 3.24
CA ARG A 161 -9.69 -12.63 3.35
C ARG A 161 -10.48 -11.90 4.44
N ALA A 162 -11.79 -12.13 4.53
CA ALA A 162 -12.62 -11.53 5.58
C ALA A 162 -12.15 -11.96 6.98
N VAL A 163 -11.79 -13.24 7.16
CA VAL A 163 -11.19 -13.73 8.40
C VAL A 163 -9.86 -13.04 8.67
N VAL A 164 -8.96 -12.97 7.68
CA VAL A 164 -7.65 -12.33 7.83
C VAL A 164 -7.81 -10.89 8.31
N TRP A 165 -8.69 -10.08 7.72
CA TRP A 165 -8.92 -8.70 8.16
C TRP A 165 -9.55 -8.60 9.55
N LYS A 166 -10.45 -9.53 9.90
CA LYS A 166 -11.17 -9.53 11.18
C LYS A 166 -10.27 -9.94 12.35
N THR A 167 -9.43 -10.97 12.17
CA THR A 167 -8.65 -11.58 13.25
C THR A 167 -7.16 -11.22 13.20
N GLY A 168 -6.68 -10.79 12.04
CA GLY A 168 -5.27 -10.56 11.76
C GLY A 168 -4.66 -9.47 12.64
N ARG A 169 -3.40 -9.72 13.02
CA ARG A 169 -2.57 -8.78 13.79
C ARG A 169 -1.25 -8.55 13.09
N LEU A 170 -0.90 -7.29 12.89
CA LEU A 170 0.40 -6.89 12.39
C LEU A 170 1.40 -6.94 13.54
N ILE A 171 2.47 -7.72 13.37
CA ILE A 171 3.51 -7.92 14.38
C ILE A 171 4.81 -7.31 13.86
N GLY A 172 5.43 -6.46 14.66
CA GLY A 172 6.80 -5.97 14.43
C GLY A 172 7.74 -6.54 15.51
N SER A 173 8.90 -7.00 15.09
CA SER A 173 9.96 -7.44 16.01
C SER A 173 11.34 -6.97 15.58
N LYS A 174 12.26 -6.78 16.53
CA LYS A 174 13.68 -6.50 16.21
C LYS A 174 14.28 -7.68 15.42
N VAL A 175 15.15 -7.39 14.46
CA VAL A 175 15.99 -8.42 13.82
C VAL A 175 17.22 -8.66 14.69
N ASP A 176 17.53 -9.93 14.94
CA ASP A 176 18.68 -10.33 15.75
C ASP A 176 20.01 -9.92 15.08
N GLY A 177 20.98 -9.48 15.87
CA GLY A 177 22.32 -9.10 15.39
C GLY A 177 22.42 -7.74 14.69
N VAL A 178 21.36 -6.91 14.68
CA VAL A 178 21.41 -5.56 14.10
C VAL A 178 22.04 -4.55 15.07
N PRO A 179 22.97 -3.68 14.61
CA PRO A 179 23.55 -2.61 15.43
C PRO A 179 22.49 -1.70 16.04
N ASP A 180 22.69 -1.31 17.30
CA ASP A 180 21.70 -0.53 18.03
C ASP A 180 21.43 0.83 17.41
N GLU A 181 22.43 1.52 16.84
CA GLU A 181 22.24 2.79 16.13
C GLU A 181 21.20 2.69 15.00
N LYS A 182 21.15 1.54 14.34
CA LYS A 182 20.23 1.26 13.23
C LYS A 182 18.84 0.85 13.72
N ALA A 183 18.75 0.18 14.87
CA ALA A 183 17.50 -0.35 15.41
C ALA A 183 16.79 0.62 16.36
N GLN A 184 17.52 1.44 17.11
CA GLN A 184 17.01 2.33 18.15
C GLN A 184 15.92 3.31 17.68
N PRO A 185 15.95 3.86 16.43
CA PRO A 185 14.85 4.67 15.91
C PRO A 185 13.50 3.93 15.80
N PHE A 186 13.50 2.60 15.91
CA PHE A 186 12.34 1.73 15.78
C PHE A 186 12.02 0.97 17.08
N ARG A 187 12.60 1.38 18.21
CA ARG A 187 12.45 0.69 19.51
C ARG A 187 10.99 0.45 19.92
N ASP A 188 10.10 1.40 19.61
CA ASP A 188 8.67 1.31 19.91
C ASP A 188 7.99 0.16 19.16
N TYR A 189 8.68 -0.42 18.17
CA TYR A 189 8.18 -1.48 17.30
C TYR A 189 8.84 -2.85 17.53
N PHE A 190 9.68 -3.02 18.56
CA PHE A 190 10.37 -4.29 18.83
C PHE A 190 9.45 -5.39 19.39
N GLU A 191 8.36 -5.01 20.04
CA GLU A 191 7.34 -5.93 20.55
C GLU A 191 5.94 -5.49 20.10
N TYR A 192 5.86 -4.96 18.87
CA TYR A 192 4.62 -4.39 18.37
C TYR A 192 3.63 -5.47 17.98
N LYS A 193 2.38 -5.33 18.46
CA LYS A 193 1.26 -6.19 18.09
C LYS A 193 -0.03 -5.39 18.06
N GLU A 194 -0.63 -5.27 16.87
CA GLU A 194 -1.88 -4.52 16.73
C GLU A 194 -2.82 -5.16 15.69
N LYS A 195 -4.14 -5.10 15.94
CA LYS A 195 -5.16 -5.62 15.02
C LYS A 195 -5.13 -4.83 13.70
N LEU A 196 -5.21 -5.54 12.56
CA LEU A 196 -5.12 -4.94 11.22
C LEU A 196 -6.01 -3.72 11.03
N GLY A 197 -7.29 -3.81 11.40
CA GLY A 197 -8.26 -2.72 11.26
C GLY A 197 -8.03 -1.50 12.16
N ARG A 198 -7.04 -1.54 13.07
CA ARG A 198 -6.73 -0.45 14.00
C ARG A 198 -5.36 0.19 13.76
N VAL A 199 -4.48 -0.45 12.98
CA VAL A 199 -3.12 0.04 12.74
C VAL A 199 -3.15 1.44 12.12
N PRO A 200 -2.63 2.47 12.81
CA PRO A 200 -2.57 3.82 12.25
C PRO A 200 -1.63 3.91 11.04
N PRO A 201 -1.93 4.75 10.03
CA PRO A 201 -1.08 4.97 8.86
C PRO A 201 0.40 5.21 9.15
N HIS A 202 0.72 6.08 10.12
CA HIS A 202 2.12 6.41 10.45
C HIS A 202 2.89 5.21 11.02
N ARG A 203 2.21 4.28 11.72
CA ARG A 203 2.83 3.04 12.23
C ARG A 203 3.11 2.05 11.11
N VAL A 204 2.21 1.92 10.12
CA VAL A 204 2.47 1.14 8.91
C VAL A 204 3.74 1.63 8.22
N LEU A 205 3.87 2.96 8.02
CA LEU A 205 5.05 3.55 7.38
C LEU A 205 6.33 3.33 8.21
N ALA A 206 6.25 3.44 9.53
CA ALA A 206 7.40 3.19 10.41
C ALA A 206 7.85 1.73 10.38
N LEU A 207 6.91 0.79 10.44
CA LEU A 207 7.18 -0.66 10.32
C LEU A 207 7.81 -0.99 8.97
N ASN A 208 7.21 -0.50 7.87
CA ASN A 208 7.75 -0.69 6.51
C ASN A 208 9.16 -0.09 6.37
N ARG A 209 9.42 1.08 6.98
CA ARG A 209 10.76 1.70 6.99
C ARG A 209 11.76 0.83 7.77
N GLY A 210 11.37 0.35 8.95
CA GLY A 210 12.19 -0.51 9.79
C GLY A 210 12.54 -1.83 9.10
N GLU A 211 11.58 -2.43 8.40
CA GLU A 211 11.78 -3.63 7.58
C GLU A 211 12.72 -3.39 6.39
N ARG A 212 12.51 -2.29 5.66
CA ARG A 212 13.35 -1.94 4.49
C ARG A 212 14.81 -1.74 4.87
N VAL A 213 15.08 -1.13 6.02
CA VAL A 213 16.46 -0.98 6.51
C VAL A 213 16.97 -2.26 7.17
N GLY A 214 16.14 -3.27 7.39
CA GLY A 214 16.52 -4.53 8.05
C GLY A 214 16.67 -4.42 9.56
N ALA A 215 16.06 -3.41 10.19
CA ALA A 215 16.00 -3.27 11.65
C ALA A 215 14.84 -4.03 12.28
N LEU A 216 13.75 -4.21 11.54
CA LEU A 216 12.55 -4.92 11.97
C LEU A 216 12.25 -6.09 11.04
N LYS A 217 11.61 -7.12 11.60
CA LYS A 217 10.86 -8.14 10.87
C LYS A 217 9.38 -7.86 11.08
N VAL A 218 8.60 -7.77 10.00
CA VAL A 218 7.17 -7.51 10.10
C VAL A 218 6.41 -8.70 9.52
N ARG A 219 5.51 -9.27 10.31
CA ARG A 219 4.74 -10.46 9.93
C ARG A 219 3.27 -10.28 10.25
N LEU A 220 2.42 -11.05 9.56
CA LEU A 220 1.00 -11.12 9.87
C LEU A 220 0.68 -12.37 10.70
N GLU A 221 0.09 -12.18 11.88
CA GLU A 221 -0.46 -13.27 12.68
C GLU A 221 -1.96 -13.39 12.38
N ILE A 222 -2.41 -14.59 12.01
CA ILE A 222 -3.79 -14.87 11.57
C ILE A 222 -4.35 -15.98 12.46
N ASP A 223 -5.63 -15.90 12.78
CA ASP A 223 -6.35 -17.02 13.42
C ASP A 223 -6.50 -18.18 12.43
N GLN A 224 -5.60 -19.16 12.57
CA GLN A 224 -5.56 -20.35 11.73
C GLN A 224 -6.83 -21.20 11.87
N GLY A 225 -7.43 -21.27 13.06
CA GLY A 225 -8.66 -22.04 13.26
C GLY A 225 -9.82 -21.44 12.45
N ALA A 226 -10.03 -20.12 12.59
CA ALA A 226 -11.06 -19.42 11.82
C ALA A 226 -10.82 -19.48 10.31
N ALA A 227 -9.56 -19.44 9.86
CA ALA A 227 -9.22 -19.55 8.45
C ALA A 227 -9.52 -20.95 7.88
N ARG A 228 -9.31 -22.00 8.68
CA ARG A 228 -9.67 -23.39 8.32
C ARG A 228 -11.17 -23.56 8.15
N GLU A 229 -11.95 -23.08 9.12
CA GLU A 229 -13.42 -23.13 9.00
C GLU A 229 -13.91 -22.37 7.76
N ALA A 230 -13.30 -21.21 7.47
CA ALA A 230 -13.67 -20.42 6.30
C ALA A 230 -13.40 -21.13 4.97
N ILE A 231 -12.31 -21.91 4.83
CA ILE A 231 -12.08 -22.69 3.60
C ILE A 231 -12.90 -23.99 3.58
N PHE A 232 -13.11 -24.64 4.72
CA PHE A 232 -13.92 -25.87 4.81
C PHE A 232 -15.39 -25.64 4.48
N ALA A 233 -15.91 -24.43 4.71
CA ALA A 233 -17.27 -24.05 4.30
C ALA A 233 -17.50 -24.11 2.78
N HIS A 234 -16.44 -24.17 1.97
CA HIS A 234 -16.51 -24.29 0.50
C HIS A 234 -16.22 -25.71 0.00
N LEU A 235 -16.00 -26.67 0.91
CA LEU A 235 -15.83 -28.06 0.52
C LEU A 235 -17.19 -28.74 0.29
N PRO A 236 -17.21 -29.81 -0.53
CA PRO A 236 -18.35 -30.71 -0.59
C PRO A 236 -18.78 -31.19 0.81
N GLY A 237 -20.07 -31.53 0.94
CA GLY A 237 -20.70 -31.88 2.21
C GLY A 237 -20.06 -33.09 2.92
N PRO A 238 -20.40 -33.32 4.21
CA PRO A 238 -19.76 -34.35 5.03
C PRO A 238 -19.94 -35.78 4.53
N ASP A 239 -21.01 -36.05 3.75
CA ASP A 239 -21.30 -37.37 3.19
C ASP A 239 -20.47 -37.70 1.94
N HIS A 240 -19.64 -36.76 1.47
CA HIS A 240 -18.79 -36.94 0.30
C HIS A 240 -17.74 -38.05 0.54
N SER A 241 -17.58 -38.97 -0.42
CA SER A 241 -16.72 -40.16 -0.28
C SER A 241 -15.27 -39.86 0.10
N HIS A 242 -14.75 -38.71 -0.35
CA HIS A 242 -13.38 -38.24 -0.08
C HIS A 242 -13.27 -37.06 0.92
N ALA A 243 -14.27 -36.85 1.78
CA ALA A 243 -14.34 -35.66 2.65
C ALA A 243 -13.05 -35.38 3.46
N GLU A 244 -12.44 -36.40 4.08
CA GLU A 244 -11.21 -36.24 4.85
C GLU A 244 -10.02 -35.81 3.97
N ARG A 245 -9.88 -36.41 2.78
CA ARG A 245 -8.80 -36.06 1.84
C ARG A 245 -8.97 -34.64 1.31
N LEU A 246 -10.20 -34.24 0.98
CA LEU A 246 -10.50 -32.88 0.55
C LEU A 246 -10.17 -31.85 1.63
N ARG A 247 -10.44 -32.15 2.90
CA ARG A 247 -9.99 -31.30 4.02
C ARG A 247 -8.47 -31.17 4.06
N ASN A 248 -7.74 -32.27 3.89
CA ASN A 248 -6.27 -32.23 3.87
C ASN A 248 -5.72 -31.40 2.69
N TYR A 249 -6.29 -31.55 1.49
CA TYR A 249 -5.91 -30.73 0.34
C TYR A 249 -6.26 -29.25 0.52
N ALA A 250 -7.41 -28.95 1.13
CA ALA A 250 -7.79 -27.59 1.48
C ALA A 250 -6.83 -26.97 2.50
N LEU A 251 -6.38 -27.73 3.50
CA LEU A 251 -5.39 -27.27 4.47
C LEU A 251 -4.03 -26.97 3.81
N ASP A 252 -3.59 -27.79 2.87
CA ASP A 252 -2.39 -27.50 2.08
C ASP A 252 -2.56 -26.21 1.27
N GLY A 253 -3.64 -26.10 0.50
CA GLY A 253 -3.96 -24.89 -0.29
C GLY A 253 -4.05 -23.63 0.57
N LEU A 254 -4.68 -23.73 1.75
CA LEU A 254 -4.79 -22.64 2.70
C LEU A 254 -3.41 -22.14 3.15
N ASN A 255 -2.57 -23.05 3.65
CA ASN A 255 -1.30 -22.69 4.29
C ASN A 255 -0.21 -22.32 3.28
N ARG A 256 -0.09 -23.09 2.20
CA ARG A 256 1.00 -22.95 1.23
C ARG A 256 0.74 -21.87 0.20
N LEU A 257 -0.53 -21.66 -0.19
CA LEU A 257 -0.89 -20.79 -1.31
C LEU A 257 -1.70 -19.56 -0.87
N LEU A 258 -2.83 -19.78 -0.20
CA LEU A 258 -3.82 -18.74 0.06
C LEU A 258 -3.36 -17.73 1.11
N LEU A 259 -2.99 -18.17 2.33
CA LEU A 259 -2.57 -17.27 3.39
C LEU A 259 -1.33 -16.43 3.01
N PRO A 260 -0.25 -16.99 2.40
CA PRO A 260 0.88 -16.19 1.93
C PRO A 260 0.51 -15.20 0.83
N SER A 261 -0.47 -15.53 -0.01
CA SER A 261 -1.02 -14.58 -0.99
C SER A 261 -1.77 -13.44 -0.30
N LEU A 262 -2.64 -13.75 0.66
CA LEU A 262 -3.44 -12.76 1.37
C LEU A 262 -2.60 -11.88 2.30
N GLU A 263 -1.55 -12.41 2.91
CA GLU A 263 -0.61 -11.61 3.71
C GLU A 263 0.02 -10.50 2.86
N ARG A 264 0.53 -10.84 1.66
CA ARG A 264 1.08 -9.86 0.73
C ARG A 264 0.03 -8.84 0.27
N GLU A 265 -1.19 -9.30 -0.01
CA GLU A 265 -2.31 -8.44 -0.38
C GLU A 265 -2.62 -7.42 0.72
N VAL A 266 -2.77 -7.88 1.97
CA VAL A 266 -3.07 -7.03 3.14
C VAL A 266 -1.94 -6.05 3.42
N ARG A 267 -0.68 -6.51 3.38
CA ARG A 267 0.49 -5.64 3.61
C ARG A 267 0.56 -4.52 2.56
N ARG A 268 0.26 -4.85 1.29
CA ARG A 268 0.19 -3.87 0.21
C ARG A 268 -0.95 -2.87 0.44
N GLU A 269 -2.14 -3.35 0.77
CA GLU A 269 -3.31 -2.50 1.00
C GLU A 269 -3.12 -1.56 2.20
N LEU A 270 -2.51 -2.03 3.29
CA LEU A 270 -2.13 -1.18 4.42
C LEU A 270 -1.13 -0.09 3.99
N SER A 271 -0.16 -0.45 3.14
CA SER A 271 0.86 0.48 2.66
C SER A 271 0.24 1.56 1.76
N GLU A 272 -0.57 1.17 0.78
CA GLU A 272 -1.28 2.11 -0.12
C GLU A 272 -2.15 3.09 0.69
N ARG A 273 -2.94 2.59 1.64
CA ARG A 273 -3.77 3.43 2.53
C ARG A 273 -2.92 4.40 3.35
N ALA A 274 -1.78 3.94 3.85
CA ALA A 274 -0.90 4.74 4.69
C ALA A 274 -0.19 5.85 3.90
N GLU A 275 0.28 5.53 2.69
CA GLU A 275 0.91 6.47 1.77
C GLU A 275 -0.11 7.52 1.28
N GLU A 276 -1.32 7.12 0.91
CA GLU A 276 -2.38 8.05 0.53
C GLU A 276 -2.74 9.01 1.69
N HIS A 277 -2.81 8.49 2.92
CA HIS A 277 -3.03 9.33 4.09
C HIS A 277 -1.88 10.34 4.30
N ALA A 278 -0.62 9.89 4.22
CA ALA A 278 0.53 10.77 4.37
C ALA A 278 0.57 11.86 3.29
N THR A 279 0.34 11.50 2.03
CA THR A 279 0.25 12.44 0.91
C THR A 279 -0.84 13.49 1.12
N ARG A 280 -2.02 13.10 1.63
CA ARG A 280 -3.09 14.05 1.96
C ARG A 280 -2.67 15.03 3.06
N VAL A 281 -1.97 14.56 4.10
CA VAL A 281 -1.45 15.43 5.16
C VAL A 281 -0.41 16.40 4.62
N PHE A 282 0.53 15.92 3.78
CA PHE A 282 1.54 16.78 3.16
C PHE A 282 0.92 17.81 2.22
N ALA A 283 -0.06 17.42 1.40
CA ALA A 283 -0.77 18.33 0.52
C ALA A 283 -1.50 19.42 1.31
N ARG A 284 -2.14 19.07 2.44
CA ARG A 284 -2.77 20.04 3.34
C ARG A 284 -1.75 21.00 3.93
N ASN A 285 -0.63 20.50 4.44
CA ASN A 285 0.41 21.33 5.05
C ASN A 285 1.02 22.29 4.01
N LEU A 286 1.31 21.80 2.80
CA LEU A 286 1.81 22.62 1.70
C LEU A 286 0.79 23.68 1.29
N ARG A 287 -0.50 23.33 1.18
CA ARG A 287 -1.56 24.30 0.88
C ARG A 287 -1.60 25.40 1.94
N SER A 288 -1.51 25.06 3.22
CA SER A 288 -1.49 26.04 4.30
C SER A 288 -0.28 26.99 4.18
N LEU A 289 0.89 26.49 3.80
CA LEU A 289 2.09 27.31 3.57
C LEU A 289 1.92 28.24 2.36
N LEU A 290 1.41 27.73 1.24
CA LEU A 290 1.20 28.51 0.02
C LEU A 290 0.14 29.61 0.16
N LEU A 291 -0.82 29.43 1.07
CA LEU A 291 -1.90 30.39 1.33
C LEU A 291 -1.59 31.34 2.50
N GLN A 292 -0.37 31.33 3.03
CA GLN A 292 0.03 32.30 4.04
C GLN A 292 -0.07 33.73 3.47
N PRO A 293 -0.64 34.70 4.21
CA PRO A 293 -0.67 36.09 3.78
C PRO A 293 0.75 36.59 3.52
N PRO A 294 1.01 37.21 2.35
CA PRO A 294 2.34 37.75 2.06
C PRO A 294 2.62 38.97 2.92
N VAL A 295 3.85 39.09 3.42
CA VAL A 295 4.35 40.28 4.12
C VAL A 295 4.72 41.33 3.07
N ARG A 296 3.85 42.32 2.84
CA ARG A 296 3.99 43.32 1.77
C ARG A 296 4.73 44.57 2.24
N GLY A 297 5.57 45.13 1.35
CA GLY A 297 6.19 46.45 1.56
C GLY A 297 7.27 46.50 2.63
N GLN A 298 7.67 45.35 3.18
CA GLN A 298 8.66 45.26 4.26
C GLN A 298 10.05 44.95 3.73
N ARG A 299 11.07 45.50 4.36
CA ARG A 299 12.47 45.14 4.11
C ARG A 299 12.88 44.06 5.10
N VAL A 300 13.41 42.94 4.59
CA VAL A 300 13.52 41.70 5.37
C VAL A 300 14.97 41.31 5.59
N LEU A 301 15.33 40.99 6.82
CA LEU A 301 16.52 40.20 7.13
C LEU A 301 16.13 38.72 7.19
N ALA A 302 16.49 37.95 6.17
CA ALA A 302 16.31 36.50 6.17
C ALA A 302 17.51 35.80 6.78
N ILE A 303 17.26 34.87 7.71
CA ILE A 303 18.26 34.11 8.44
C ILE A 303 18.00 32.63 8.24
N ASP A 304 18.97 31.91 7.67
CA ASP A 304 19.03 30.44 7.64
C ASP A 304 19.94 29.94 8.78
N PRO A 305 19.38 29.42 9.88
CA PRO A 305 20.16 29.06 11.06
C PRO A 305 21.08 27.86 10.84
N GLY A 306 22.21 27.84 11.54
CA GLY A 306 23.11 26.69 11.55
C GLY A 306 24.16 26.78 12.64
N PHE A 307 24.61 25.61 13.11
CA PHE A 307 25.74 25.48 14.05
C PHE A 307 27.07 25.57 13.28
N ARG A 308 27.63 24.41 12.87
CA ARG A 308 28.96 24.30 12.26
C ARG A 308 29.17 25.12 10.98
N THR A 309 28.11 25.26 10.18
CA THR A 309 28.18 26.02 8.91
C THR A 309 27.81 27.49 9.08
N GLY A 310 27.61 27.95 10.31
CA GLY A 310 27.08 29.28 10.63
C GLY A 310 25.64 29.52 10.18
N CYS A 311 25.10 30.66 10.59
CA CYS A 311 23.83 31.21 10.14
C CYS A 311 24.07 32.12 8.92
N LYS A 312 23.34 31.88 7.82
CA LYS A 312 23.45 32.67 6.60
C LYS A 312 22.40 33.77 6.62
N LEU A 313 22.80 34.95 6.21
CA LEU A 313 22.01 36.18 6.26
C LEU A 313 21.78 36.69 4.85
N ALA A 314 20.57 37.15 4.56
CA ALA A 314 20.25 37.91 3.35
C ALA A 314 19.37 39.11 3.73
N ALA A 315 19.83 40.32 3.38
CA ALA A 315 19.05 41.55 3.48
C ALA A 315 18.29 41.77 2.17
N LEU A 316 16.97 41.93 2.23
CA LEU A 316 16.08 42.07 1.09
C LEU A 316 15.35 43.40 1.14
N ASP A 317 15.18 44.05 -0.01
CA ASP A 317 14.31 45.22 -0.13
C ASP A 317 12.82 44.84 -0.18
N GLN A 318 11.94 45.85 -0.24
CA GLN A 318 10.49 45.67 -0.26
C GLN A 318 9.94 44.96 -1.51
N PHE A 319 10.75 44.79 -2.55
CA PHE A 319 10.41 44.09 -3.79
C PHE A 319 11.00 42.67 -3.83
N GLY A 320 11.81 42.30 -2.83
CA GLY A 320 12.50 41.01 -2.75
C GLY A 320 13.89 41.00 -3.40
N ASN A 321 14.45 42.15 -3.78
CA ASN A 321 15.81 42.21 -4.30
C ASN A 321 16.83 42.05 -3.17
N VAL A 322 17.92 41.34 -3.44
CA VAL A 322 19.01 41.16 -2.47
C VAL A 322 19.85 42.44 -2.39
N LEU A 323 19.93 43.01 -1.19
CA LEU A 323 20.74 44.19 -0.88
C LEU A 323 22.14 43.82 -0.35
N ALA A 324 22.21 42.77 0.47
CA ALA A 324 23.45 42.26 1.06
C ALA A 324 23.28 40.83 1.55
N HIS A 325 24.39 40.13 1.76
CA HIS A 325 24.43 38.82 2.41
C HIS A 325 25.66 38.71 3.32
N ALA A 326 25.59 37.83 4.32
CA ALA A 326 26.70 37.55 5.23
C ALA A 326 26.54 36.16 5.85
N VAL A 327 27.59 35.68 6.51
CA VAL A 327 27.55 34.48 7.34
C VAL A 327 28.08 34.83 8.73
N ILE A 328 27.34 34.44 9.77
CA ILE A 328 27.73 34.64 11.17
C ILE A 328 27.80 33.29 11.88
N TYR A 329 28.67 33.18 12.87
CA TYR A 329 28.82 31.97 13.70
C TYR A 329 28.49 32.27 15.16
N PRO A 330 27.22 32.59 15.50
CA PRO A 330 26.85 33.03 16.84
C PRO A 330 26.95 31.93 17.91
N HIS A 331 27.06 30.67 17.48
CA HIS A 331 27.00 29.48 18.35
C HIS A 331 28.36 28.82 18.57
N GLU A 332 29.46 29.44 18.15
CA GLU A 332 30.82 28.88 18.27
C GLU A 332 31.73 29.78 19.10
N GLY A 333 32.42 29.25 20.11
CA GLY A 333 33.53 29.95 20.80
C GLY A 333 33.19 31.24 21.58
N HIS A 334 34.18 31.77 22.30
CA HIS A 334 34.04 33.03 23.04
C HIS A 334 34.06 34.25 22.09
N GLY A 335 33.17 35.23 22.31
CA GLY A 335 33.15 36.53 21.60
C GLY A 335 32.38 36.56 20.28
N ARG A 336 32.19 35.41 19.62
CA ARG A 336 31.49 35.29 18.33
C ARG A 336 30.01 35.68 18.38
N ARG A 337 29.35 35.51 19.53
CA ARG A 337 27.97 35.97 19.75
C ARG A 337 27.85 37.49 19.63
N GLN A 338 28.81 38.23 20.20
CA GLN A 338 28.81 39.70 20.14
C GLN A 338 29.14 40.20 18.72
N GLU A 339 30.10 39.56 18.04
CA GLU A 339 30.42 39.85 16.64
C GLU A 339 29.21 39.63 15.71
N ALA A 340 28.44 38.56 15.97
CA ALA A 340 27.20 38.30 15.26
C ALA A 340 26.16 39.39 15.50
N LYS A 341 25.94 39.81 16.75
CA LYS A 341 25.04 40.94 17.09
C LYS A 341 25.44 42.23 16.36
N GLN A 342 26.72 42.58 16.38
CA GLN A 342 27.25 43.76 15.67
C GLN A 342 27.00 43.68 14.16
N THR A 343 27.23 42.51 13.57
CA THR A 343 26.99 42.29 12.13
C THR A 343 25.50 42.43 11.78
N LEU A 344 24.62 41.85 12.59
CA LEU A 344 23.17 41.96 12.44
C LEU A 344 22.71 43.42 12.57
N ALA A 345 23.14 44.13 13.63
CA ALA A 345 22.81 45.53 13.87
C ALA A 345 23.22 46.42 12.68
N ARG A 346 24.44 46.22 12.17
CA ARG A 346 24.94 46.95 11.00
C ARG A 346 24.06 46.74 9.78
N LEU A 347 23.72 45.49 9.44
CA LEU A 347 22.88 45.19 8.29
C LEU A 347 21.46 45.78 8.44
N ILE A 348 20.89 45.68 9.63
CA ILE A 348 19.55 46.21 9.94
C ILE A 348 19.53 47.73 9.74
N GLN A 349 20.49 48.45 10.32
CA GLN A 349 20.57 49.91 10.22
C GLN A 349 20.91 50.38 8.80
N GLN A 350 21.93 49.79 8.17
CA GLN A 350 22.40 50.19 6.83
C GLN A 350 21.33 50.03 5.76
N HIS A 351 20.50 48.98 5.86
CA HIS A 351 19.48 48.68 4.87
C HIS A 351 18.06 49.01 5.33
N ALA A 352 17.88 49.65 6.50
CA ALA A 352 16.58 49.97 7.09
C ALA A 352 15.63 48.75 7.08
N LEU A 353 16.12 47.60 7.57
CA LEU A 353 15.35 46.35 7.63
C LEU A 353 14.32 46.45 8.76
N THR A 354 13.09 46.03 8.48
CA THR A 354 11.93 46.19 9.38
C THR A 354 11.38 44.86 9.89
N VAL A 355 11.74 43.75 9.26
CA VAL A 355 11.29 42.39 9.62
C VAL A 355 12.47 41.43 9.60
N VAL A 356 12.53 40.53 10.58
CA VAL A 356 13.48 39.41 10.60
C VAL A 356 12.72 38.10 10.35
N ALA A 357 13.12 37.36 9.33
CA ALA A 357 12.58 36.04 9.01
C ALA A 357 13.61 34.96 9.36
N ILE A 358 13.27 34.04 10.26
CA ILE A 358 14.18 32.99 10.74
C ILE A 358 13.68 31.63 10.26
N GLY A 359 14.56 30.86 9.61
CA GLY A 359 14.27 29.48 9.22
C GLY A 359 14.01 28.59 10.44
N ASN A 360 13.05 27.67 10.35
CA ASN A 360 12.67 26.78 11.45
C ASN A 360 13.50 25.48 11.53
N GLY A 361 14.70 25.49 10.94
CA GLY A 361 15.60 24.35 10.87
C GLY A 361 16.51 24.18 12.10
N THR A 362 17.63 23.51 11.91
CA THR A 362 18.65 23.30 12.96
C THR A 362 19.17 24.64 13.51
N ALA A 363 19.32 24.75 14.83
CA ALA A 363 19.76 25.96 15.54
C ALA A 363 18.79 27.16 15.51
N CYS A 364 17.52 26.96 15.10
CA CYS A 364 16.55 28.05 15.03
C CYS A 364 16.30 28.73 16.38
N ARG A 365 16.12 27.95 17.46
CA ARG A 365 15.84 28.49 18.82
C ARG A 365 16.98 29.38 19.34
N GLN A 366 18.22 28.92 19.23
CA GLN A 366 19.39 29.69 19.67
C GLN A 366 19.58 30.97 18.85
N THR A 367 19.18 30.92 17.56
CA THR A 367 19.24 32.07 16.66
C THR A 367 18.10 33.06 16.94
N GLU A 368 16.92 32.57 17.29
CA GLU A 368 15.80 33.37 17.77
C GLU A 368 16.15 34.11 19.07
N GLU A 369 16.76 33.43 20.04
CA GLU A 369 17.26 34.04 21.28
C GLU A 369 18.27 35.16 20.99
N LEU A 370 19.21 34.94 20.08
CA LEU A 370 20.18 35.96 19.67
C LEU A 370 19.50 37.21 19.10
N VAL A 371 18.51 37.02 18.20
CA VAL A 371 17.78 38.11 17.58
C VAL A 371 16.90 38.83 18.60
N ALA A 372 16.26 38.11 19.52
CA ALA A 372 15.45 38.70 20.59
C ALA A 372 16.29 39.54 21.55
N GLU A 373 17.47 39.05 21.95
CA GLU A 373 18.43 39.84 22.74
C GLU A 373 18.83 41.12 21.99
N LEU A 374 19.14 41.03 20.70
CA LEU A 374 19.52 42.19 19.89
C LEU A 374 18.39 43.23 19.77
N ILE A 375 17.13 42.80 19.70
CA ILE A 375 15.97 43.71 19.65
C ILE A 375 15.72 44.37 21.01
N GLY A 376 16.09 43.70 22.11
CA GLY A 376 15.96 44.23 23.46
C GLY A 376 17.07 45.22 23.87
N GLU A 377 18.20 45.22 23.14
CA GLU A 377 19.31 46.18 23.24
C GLU A 377 19.02 47.46 22.44
#